data_AF-A0A353FEK5-F1
#
_entry.id   AF-A0A353FEK5-F1
#
_cell.length_a   1.000
_cell.length_b   1.000
_cell.length_c   1.000
_cell.angle_alpha   90.00
_cell.angle_beta   90.00
_cell.angle_gamma   90.00
#
_symmetry.space_group_name_H-M   'P 1'
#
loop_
_entity.id
_entity.type
_entity.pdbx_description
1 polymer ?
#
loop_
_entity_poly.entity_id
_entity_poly.type
_entity_poly.pdbx_seq_one_letter_code
_entity_poly.pdbx_strand_id
1 'polypeptide(L)'
;MLSTSCRKNDVGNQDEPDLLSVDLSGEWEGYGYSCTFFQELEIIEITQNGTSVNAIKTIGDACVTKGNVTFQGVFSQNPFNVSFSTGSPTQPNCCTIQAEMELITPNILKSDAFGIFYIRKRTYYP
;
A
#
# COMPACT_ATOMS: atom_id res chain seq x y z
N MET A 1 -21.72 55.82 14.21
CA MET A 1 -21.40 54.92 13.08
C MET A 1 -20.53 53.81 13.65
N LEU A 2 -21.08 52.61 13.76
CA LEU A 2 -20.43 51.45 14.37
C LEU A 2 -19.55 50.78 13.34
N SER A 3 -18.26 50.66 13.66
CA SER A 3 -17.28 49.85 12.93
C SER A 3 -17.58 48.37 13.23
N THR A 4 -18.07 47.63 12.23
CA THR A 4 -18.25 46.19 12.34
C THR A 4 -17.05 45.51 11.70
N SER A 5 -16.14 45.06 12.56
CA SER A 5 -15.03 44.16 12.26
C SER A 5 -15.55 42.85 11.65
N CYS A 6 -15.03 42.46 10.49
CA CYS A 6 -15.21 41.12 9.95
C CYS A 6 -14.44 40.13 10.83
N ARG A 7 -15.17 39.39 11.67
CA ARG A 7 -14.62 38.20 12.34
C ARG A 7 -14.27 37.17 11.27
N LYS A 8 -12.99 36.88 11.14
CA LYS A 8 -12.49 35.70 10.44
C LYS A 8 -12.99 34.49 11.24
N ASN A 9 -13.97 33.77 10.70
CA ASN A 9 -14.24 32.43 11.19
C ASN A 9 -13.09 31.57 10.68
N ASP A 10 -12.25 31.09 11.60
CA ASP A 10 -11.26 30.06 11.32
C ASP A 10 -12.01 28.78 11.00
N VAL A 11 -12.28 28.55 9.72
CA VAL A 11 -12.68 27.24 9.20
C VAL A 11 -11.41 26.39 9.23
N GLY A 12 -11.21 25.66 10.32
CA GLY A 12 -10.28 24.55 10.35
C GLY A 12 -10.68 23.58 9.24
N ASN A 13 -9.83 23.48 8.23
CA ASN A 13 -9.99 22.59 7.09
C ASN A 13 -9.85 21.14 7.59
N GLN A 14 -10.96 20.46 7.87
CA GLN A 14 -11.02 19.07 8.35
C GLN A 14 -11.38 18.08 7.22
N ASP A 15 -10.66 18.12 6.11
CA ASP A 15 -10.94 17.21 4.98
C ASP A 15 -9.78 16.27 4.63
N GLU A 16 -8.68 16.27 5.40
CA GLU A 16 -7.62 15.27 5.22
C GLU A 16 -7.97 13.99 6.02
N PRO A 17 -8.06 12.82 5.36
CA PRO A 17 -8.43 11.58 6.04
C PRO A 17 -7.37 11.20 7.07
N ASP A 18 -7.80 10.75 8.25
CA ASP A 18 -6.92 10.06 9.19
C ASP A 18 -6.49 8.73 8.56
N LEU A 19 -5.30 8.73 7.97
CA LEU A 19 -4.76 7.61 7.21
C LEU A 19 -4.60 6.34 8.07
N LEU A 20 -4.39 6.47 9.39
CA LEU A 20 -4.26 5.31 10.27
C LEU A 20 -5.59 4.62 10.56
N SER A 21 -6.71 5.27 10.27
CA SER A 21 -8.05 4.68 10.37
C SER A 21 -8.45 3.87 9.13
N VAL A 22 -7.65 3.92 8.06
CA VAL A 22 -7.92 3.21 6.80
C VAL A 22 -7.69 1.71 6.98
N ASP A 23 -8.71 0.91 6.67
CA ASP A 23 -8.57 -0.54 6.51
C ASP A 23 -7.89 -0.84 5.16
N LEU A 24 -6.70 -1.42 5.21
CA LEU A 24 -5.91 -1.78 4.03
C LEU A 24 -6.41 -3.06 3.35
N SER A 25 -7.36 -3.78 3.94
CA SER A 25 -7.85 -5.06 3.42
C SER A 25 -8.46 -4.93 2.01
N GLY A 26 -8.31 -5.99 1.20
CA GLY A 26 -8.84 -6.12 -0.15
C GLY A 26 -7.77 -6.22 -1.23
N GLU A 27 -8.21 -6.16 -2.49
CA GLU A 27 -7.33 -6.31 -3.65
C GLU A 27 -6.64 -4.99 -4.04
N TRP A 28 -5.36 -5.07 -4.40
CA TRP A 28 -4.56 -3.97 -4.90
C TRP A 28 -3.75 -4.38 -6.12
N GLU A 29 -3.60 -3.47 -7.07
CA GLU A 29 -2.82 -3.66 -8.29
C GLU A 29 -1.44 -3.01 -8.13
N GLY A 30 -0.38 -3.78 -8.36
CA GLY A 30 1.01 -3.36 -8.21
C GLY A 30 1.62 -2.83 -9.50
N TYR A 31 2.43 -1.79 -9.39
CA TYR A 31 3.10 -1.11 -10.50
C TYR A 31 4.49 -0.61 -10.12
N GLY A 32 5.33 -0.35 -11.13
CA GLY A 32 6.65 0.29 -10.94
C GLY A 32 7.80 -0.67 -10.66
N TYR A 33 7.48 -1.91 -10.28
CA TYR A 33 8.43 -3.01 -10.16
C TYR A 33 8.31 -3.99 -11.33
N SER A 34 9.44 -4.64 -11.66
CA SER A 34 9.48 -5.76 -12.59
C SER A 34 10.59 -6.73 -12.19
N CYS A 35 10.24 -8.01 -12.05
CA CYS A 35 11.22 -9.08 -11.84
C CYS A 35 12.04 -9.41 -13.09
N THR A 36 11.44 -9.26 -14.28
CA THR A 36 12.08 -9.54 -15.56
C THR A 36 12.16 -8.28 -16.42
N PHE A 37 12.52 -8.40 -17.71
CA PHE A 37 12.51 -7.25 -18.62
C PHE A 37 11.11 -6.74 -18.95
N PHE A 38 10.06 -7.51 -18.67
CA PHE A 38 8.67 -7.13 -18.91
C PHE A 38 7.93 -6.92 -17.61
N GLN A 39 7.23 -5.79 -17.51
CA GLN A 39 6.34 -5.52 -16.39
C GLN A 39 5.11 -6.42 -16.52
N GLU A 40 4.98 -7.36 -15.60
CA GLU A 40 3.80 -8.22 -15.48
C GLU A 40 2.73 -7.52 -14.63
N LEU A 41 1.46 -7.81 -14.92
CA LEU A 41 0.36 -7.39 -14.05
C LEU A 41 0.52 -8.10 -12.71
N GLU A 42 0.57 -7.35 -11.63
CA GLU A 42 0.65 -7.90 -10.28
C GLU A 42 -0.58 -7.50 -9.49
N ILE A 43 -1.23 -8.47 -8.85
CA ILE A 43 -2.36 -8.21 -7.96
C ILE A 43 -2.06 -8.86 -6.63
N ILE A 44 -2.31 -8.12 -5.56
CA ILE A 44 -2.15 -8.57 -4.19
C ILE A 44 -3.50 -8.51 -3.48
N GLU A 45 -3.73 -9.44 -2.56
CA GLU A 45 -4.79 -9.36 -1.58
C GLU A 45 -4.15 -9.03 -0.23
N ILE A 46 -4.59 -7.94 0.39
CA ILE A 46 -4.18 -7.56 1.74
C ILE A 46 -5.24 -8.07 2.71
N THR A 47 -4.80 -8.73 3.78
CA THR A 47 -5.62 -8.98 4.98
C THR A 47 -5.05 -8.18 6.13
N GLN A 48 -5.89 -7.35 6.77
CA GLN A 48 -5.53 -6.61 7.97
C GLN A 48 -6.27 -7.18 9.20
N ASN A 49 -5.53 -7.43 10.28
CA ASN A 49 -6.08 -7.80 11.58
C ASN A 49 -5.48 -6.88 12.66
N GLY A 50 -6.28 -5.93 13.14
CA GLY A 50 -5.78 -4.82 13.95
C GLY A 50 -4.76 -4.01 13.16
N THR A 51 -3.53 -3.89 13.67
CA THR A 51 -2.41 -3.23 12.98
C THR A 51 -1.58 -4.19 12.13
N SER A 52 -1.77 -5.50 12.24
CA SER A 52 -1.01 -6.47 11.46
C SER A 52 -1.55 -6.54 10.04
N VAL A 53 -0.66 -6.45 9.05
CA VAL A 53 -0.99 -6.58 7.63
C VAL A 53 -0.21 -7.72 6.99
N ASN A 54 -0.89 -8.51 6.18
CA ASN A 54 -0.31 -9.58 5.38
C ASN A 54 -0.85 -9.49 3.95
N ALA A 55 0.05 -9.30 2.99
CA ALA A 55 -0.27 -9.19 1.58
C ALA A 55 0.20 -10.45 0.83
N ILE A 56 -0.67 -11.05 0.02
CA ILE A 56 -0.39 -12.24 -0.79
C ILE A 56 -0.59 -11.90 -2.26
N LYS A 57 0.32 -12.31 -3.14
CA LYS A 57 0.10 -12.16 -4.60
C LYS A 57 -1.02 -13.08 -5.07
N THR A 58 -2.13 -12.52 -5.56
CA THR A 58 -3.19 -13.26 -6.26
C THR A 58 -2.88 -13.43 -7.75
N ILE A 59 -2.13 -12.47 -8.31
CA ILE A 59 -1.38 -12.59 -9.57
C ILE A 59 0.06 -12.18 -9.24
N GLY A 60 1.00 -13.11 -9.39
CA GLY A 60 2.42 -12.89 -9.09
C GLY A 60 3.30 -13.03 -10.32
N ASP A 61 4.60 -12.92 -10.11
CA ASP A 61 5.62 -12.95 -11.15
C ASP A 61 6.65 -14.07 -10.90
N ALA A 62 7.72 -14.08 -11.69
CA ALA A 62 8.79 -15.06 -11.59
C ALA A 62 9.66 -14.91 -10.31
N CYS A 63 9.59 -13.79 -9.58
CA CYS A 63 10.39 -13.56 -8.37
C CYS A 63 9.59 -13.86 -7.10
N VAL A 64 8.31 -13.50 -7.11
CA VAL A 64 7.33 -13.77 -6.05
C VAL A 64 6.09 -14.36 -6.69
N THR A 65 5.93 -15.67 -6.54
CA THR A 65 4.91 -16.41 -7.26
C THR A 65 3.53 -16.26 -6.63
N LYS A 66 2.47 -16.41 -7.42
CA LYS A 66 1.07 -16.46 -6.94
C LYS A 66 0.91 -17.36 -5.70
N GLY A 67 0.11 -16.89 -4.75
CA GLY A 67 -0.19 -17.58 -3.49
C GLY A 67 0.86 -17.38 -2.40
N ASN A 68 1.95 -16.67 -2.69
CA ASN A 68 2.98 -16.37 -1.70
C ASN A 68 2.79 -14.96 -1.15
N VAL A 69 3.27 -14.80 0.09
CA VAL A 69 3.38 -13.50 0.74
C VAL A 69 4.24 -12.60 -0.13
N THR A 70 3.79 -11.37 -0.36
CA THR A 70 4.58 -10.32 -0.99
C THR A 70 5.16 -9.38 0.04
N PHE A 71 4.41 -9.05 1.09
CA PHE A 71 4.91 -8.33 2.25
C PHE A 71 4.05 -8.59 3.49
N GLN A 72 4.67 -8.42 4.64
CA GLN A 72 4.03 -8.38 5.96
C GLN A 72 4.50 -7.16 6.73
N GLY A 73 3.67 -6.60 7.61
CA GLY A 73 4.07 -5.42 8.39
C GLY A 73 3.12 -5.08 9.51
N VAL A 74 3.40 -3.95 10.16
CA VAL A 74 2.59 -3.39 11.25
C VAL A 74 2.21 -1.95 10.92
N PHE A 75 0.96 -1.75 10.48
CA PHE A 75 0.41 -0.44 10.18
C PHE A 75 -0.08 0.25 11.46
N SER A 76 0.86 0.72 12.28
CA SER A 76 0.60 1.52 13.50
C SER A 76 1.05 2.97 13.39
N GLN A 77 1.72 3.32 12.28
CA GLN A 77 2.22 4.63 11.93
C GLN A 77 2.31 4.73 10.40
N ASN A 78 2.51 5.93 9.87
CA ASN A 78 2.71 6.14 8.44
C ASN A 78 3.92 7.05 8.23
N PRO A 79 4.97 6.63 7.51
CA PRO A 79 5.18 5.29 6.92
C PRO A 79 5.34 4.18 7.98
N PHE A 80 5.14 2.93 7.56
CA PHE A 80 5.28 1.74 8.41
C PHE A 80 6.29 0.74 7.86
N ASN A 81 6.92 -0.01 8.78
CA ASN A 81 7.87 -1.06 8.43
C ASN A 81 7.16 -2.28 7.85
N VAL A 82 7.72 -2.79 6.77
CA VAL A 82 7.30 -4.02 6.09
C VAL A 82 8.50 -4.90 5.77
N SER A 83 8.22 -6.20 5.74
CA SER A 83 9.12 -7.26 5.34
C SER A 83 8.65 -7.78 4.00
N PHE A 84 9.31 -7.39 2.91
CA PHE A 84 8.99 -7.86 1.56
C PHE A 84 9.61 -9.23 1.29
N SER A 85 8.81 -10.14 0.74
CA SER A 85 9.34 -11.35 0.13
C SER A 85 9.94 -11.01 -1.24
N THR A 86 11.10 -11.56 -1.53
CA THR A 86 11.84 -11.32 -2.77
C THR A 86 12.41 -12.62 -3.32
N GLY A 87 12.94 -12.57 -4.54
CA GLY A 87 13.55 -13.72 -5.18
C GLY A 87 14.15 -13.36 -6.53
N SER A 88 14.46 -14.38 -7.30
CA SER A 88 14.82 -14.29 -8.70
C SER A 88 14.06 -15.35 -9.51
N PRO A 89 13.99 -15.25 -10.85
CA PRO A 89 13.36 -16.28 -11.67
C PRO A 89 13.92 -17.70 -11.46
N THR A 90 15.20 -17.81 -11.08
CA THR A 90 15.85 -19.10 -10.82
C THR A 90 15.72 -19.57 -9.37
N GLN A 91 15.31 -18.67 -8.47
CA GLN A 91 15.14 -18.95 -7.04
C GLN A 91 14.01 -18.05 -6.46
N PRO A 92 12.74 -18.33 -6.81
CA PRO A 92 11.62 -17.49 -6.41
C PRO A 92 11.32 -17.60 -4.91
N ASN A 93 10.76 -16.53 -4.32
CA ASN A 93 10.34 -16.45 -2.92
C ASN A 93 11.43 -16.81 -1.89
N CYS A 94 12.72 -16.72 -2.25
CA CYS A 94 13.82 -17.22 -1.42
C CYS A 94 14.15 -16.34 -0.23
N CYS A 95 13.77 -15.08 -0.32
CA CYS A 95 14.52 -14.02 0.32
C CYS A 95 13.57 -12.98 0.91
N THR A 96 14.11 -12.15 1.79
CA THR A 96 13.31 -11.14 2.49
C THR A 96 14.13 -9.88 2.68
N ILE A 97 13.51 -8.72 2.44
CA ILE A 97 14.12 -7.41 2.61
C ILE A 97 13.19 -6.56 3.49
N GLN A 98 13.77 -5.88 4.49
CA GLN A 98 13.06 -4.90 5.31
C GLN A 98 13.03 -3.56 4.57
N ALA A 99 11.87 -2.92 4.54
CA ALA A 99 11.66 -1.61 3.92
C ALA A 99 10.51 -0.87 4.61
N GLU A 100 10.27 0.37 4.18
CA GLU A 100 9.10 1.14 4.58
C GLU A 100 8.04 1.11 3.47
N MET A 101 6.78 1.12 3.90
CA MET A 101 5.60 1.34 3.08
C MET A 101 4.89 2.60 3.57
N GLU A 102 4.49 3.45 2.64
CA GLU A 102 3.76 4.68 2.91
C GLU A 102 2.36 4.59 2.29
N LEU A 103 1.34 4.86 3.11
CA LEU A 103 -0.01 5.12 2.61
C LEU A 103 -0.09 6.58 2.20
N ILE A 104 -0.16 6.85 0.89
CA ILE A 104 -0.20 8.20 0.32
C ILE A 104 -1.63 8.74 0.34
N THR A 105 -2.59 7.88 0.00
CA THR A 105 -4.03 8.14 0.07
C THR A 105 -4.72 6.86 0.49
N PRO A 106 -6.02 6.85 0.85
CA PRO A 106 -6.73 5.62 1.18
C PRO A 106 -6.69 4.51 0.10
N ASN A 107 -6.30 4.87 -1.14
CA ASN A 107 -6.23 3.97 -2.29
C ASN A 107 -4.84 3.83 -2.90
N ILE A 108 -3.79 4.42 -2.31
CA ILE A 108 -2.43 4.37 -2.87
C ILE A 108 -1.43 4.06 -1.77
N LEU A 109 -0.73 2.93 -1.91
CA LEU A 109 0.45 2.56 -1.14
C LEU A 109 1.71 2.74 -1.99
N LYS A 110 2.83 3.10 -1.39
CA LYS A 110 4.11 3.29 -2.06
C LYS A 110 5.25 2.74 -1.22
N SER A 111 6.23 2.09 -1.86
CA SER A 111 7.52 1.78 -1.25
C SER A 111 8.66 2.16 -2.20
N ASP A 112 9.55 3.03 -1.71
CA ASP A 112 10.71 3.49 -2.48
C ASP A 112 11.81 2.44 -2.63
N ALA A 113 11.81 1.40 -1.79
CA ALA A 113 12.84 0.34 -1.82
C ALA A 113 12.91 -0.39 -3.18
N PHE A 114 11.77 -0.50 -3.87
CA PHE A 114 11.66 -1.16 -5.18
C PHE A 114 11.00 -0.28 -6.24
N GLY A 115 10.72 1.00 -5.93
CA GLY A 115 9.94 1.88 -6.80
C GLY A 115 8.52 1.38 -7.05
N ILE A 116 7.96 0.61 -6.11
CA ILE A 116 6.65 -0.02 -6.25
C ILE A 116 5.55 0.86 -5.66
N PHE A 117 4.41 0.90 -6.34
CA PHE A 117 3.18 1.46 -5.81
C PHE A 117 2.02 0.51 -6.04
N TYR A 118 1.08 0.49 -5.10
CA TYR A 118 -0.14 -0.30 -5.18
C TYR A 118 -1.34 0.62 -5.21
N ILE A 119 -2.25 0.38 -6.16
CA ILE A 119 -3.51 1.09 -6.29
C ILE A 119 -4.64 0.15 -5.89
N ARG A 120 -5.50 0.58 -4.96
CA ARG A 120 -6.63 -0.23 -4.50
C ARG A 120 -7.58 -0.50 -5.66
N LYS A 121 -7.89 -1.78 -5.92
CA LYS A 121 -8.91 -2.15 -6.90
C LYS A 121 -10.27 -1.80 -6.33
N ARG A 122 -11.03 -0.98 -7.05
CA ARG A 122 -12.43 -0.72 -6.69
C ARG A 122 -13.24 -1.97 -7.01
N THR A 123 -13.77 -2.62 -5.98
CA THR A 123 -14.80 -3.65 -6.16
C THR A 123 -16.08 -2.94 -6.57
N TYR A 124 -16.37 -2.90 -7.87
CA TYR A 124 -17.71 -2.56 -8.34
C TYR A 124 -18.60 -3.75 -8.00
N TYR A 125 -19.40 -3.64 -6.94
CA TYR A 125 -20.54 -4.54 -6.78
C TYR A 125 -21.55 -4.23 -7.89
N PRO A 126 -22.03 -5.23 -8.65
CA PRO A 126 -23.12 -5.06 -9.60
C PRO A 126 -24.44 -4.71 -8.91
#